data_AF-A0A0D2K5U1-F1
#
_entry.id   AF-A0A0D2K5U1-F1
#
_cell.length_a   1.000
_cell.length_b   1.000
_cell.length_c   1.000
_cell.angle_alpha   90.00
_cell.angle_beta   90.00
_cell.angle_gamma   90.00
#
_symmetry.space_group_name_H-M   'P 1'
#
loop_
_entity.id
_entity.type
_entity.pdbx_description
1 polymer ?
#
loop_
_entity_poly.entity_id
_entity_poly.type
_entity_poly.pdbx_seq_one_letter_code
_entity_poly.pdbx_strand_id
1 'polypeptide(L)'
;MERVLGPYLRGGGARSFNFQALSQDLLAATLEIPFSVPPYMSLLARAVATLEGIALLGDPQYQMVAQAYPFVARKVLRNDSSGAGQLLRDMLYDSQGQLRPARLSALLQVKRARTRAR
;
A
#
# COMPACT_ATOMS: atom_id res chain seq x y z
N MET A 1 -13.74 -1.68 -7.87
CA MET A 1 -12.99 -1.95 -6.61
C MET A 1 -12.15 -3.23 -6.67
N GLU A 2 -12.68 -4.40 -7.03
CA GLU A 2 -11.88 -5.66 -7.11
C GLU A 2 -10.87 -5.72 -8.28
N ARG A 3 -11.17 -5.06 -9.41
CA ARG A 3 -10.29 -5.11 -10.60
C ARG A 3 -8.99 -4.33 -10.44
N VAL A 4 -9.03 -3.28 -9.63
CA VAL A 4 -7.94 -2.33 -9.45
C VAL A 4 -7.03 -2.73 -8.27
N LEU A 5 -7.60 -3.36 -7.23
CA LEU A 5 -6.86 -3.83 -6.06
C LEU A 5 -6.58 -5.34 -6.07
N GLY A 6 -7.26 -6.11 -6.92
CA GLY A 6 -7.15 -7.57 -7.01
C GLY A 6 -5.75 -8.13 -7.29
N PRO A 7 -4.95 -7.53 -8.20
CA PRO A 7 -3.57 -7.95 -8.44
C PRO A 7 -2.67 -7.79 -7.20
N TYR A 8 -2.94 -6.79 -6.36
CA TYR A 8 -2.19 -6.46 -5.15
C TYR A 8 -2.58 -7.32 -3.95
N LEU A 9 -3.82 -7.81 -3.94
CA LEU A 9 -4.34 -8.74 -2.94
C LEU A 9 -4.02 -10.21 -3.26
N ARG A 10 -3.49 -10.55 -4.44
CA ARG A 10 -3.16 -11.96 -4.80
C ARG A 10 -1.71 -12.40 -4.62
N GLY A 11 -0.83 -11.57 -4.06
CA GLY A 11 0.48 -12.06 -3.59
C GLY A 11 1.60 -12.09 -4.64
N GLY A 12 1.59 -11.16 -5.61
CA GLY A 12 2.84 -10.73 -6.23
C GLY A 12 3.69 -10.03 -5.17
N GLY A 13 4.84 -10.59 -4.83
CA GLY A 13 5.70 -10.11 -3.75
C GLY A 13 6.03 -8.62 -3.86
N ALA A 14 6.49 -8.03 -2.76
CA ALA A 14 6.82 -6.60 -2.59
C ALA A 14 7.71 -5.97 -3.69
N ARG A 15 8.25 -6.77 -4.62
CA ARG A 15 9.02 -6.37 -5.80
C ARG A 15 8.18 -5.89 -7.00
N SER A 16 6.87 -6.12 -7.05
CA SER A 16 6.01 -5.58 -8.12
C SER A 16 5.28 -4.29 -7.73
N PHE A 17 5.62 -3.70 -6.57
CA PHE A 17 5.06 -2.43 -6.11
C PHE A 17 5.94 -1.26 -6.58
N ASN A 18 5.69 -0.78 -7.80
CA ASN A 18 6.25 0.47 -8.30
C ASN A 18 5.17 1.58 -8.31
N PHE A 19 5.57 2.84 -8.16
CA PHE A 19 4.63 3.97 -8.16
C PHE A 19 3.93 4.19 -9.49
N GLN A 20 4.55 3.76 -10.59
CA GLN A 20 3.95 3.81 -11.91
C GLN A 20 2.68 2.95 -11.99
N ALA A 21 2.69 1.74 -11.47
CA ALA A 21 1.53 0.86 -11.40
C ALA A 21 0.46 1.44 -10.47
N LEU A 22 0.84 1.96 -9.31
CA LEU A 22 -0.11 2.58 -8.39
C LEU A 22 -0.79 3.82 -8.96
N SER A 23 -0.05 4.66 -9.70
CA SER A 23 -0.61 5.85 -10.34
C SER A 23 -1.56 5.49 -11.50
N GLN A 24 -1.24 4.45 -12.27
CA GLN A 24 -2.13 3.91 -13.30
C GLN A 24 -3.42 3.37 -12.71
N ASP A 25 -3.34 2.66 -11.59
CA ASP A 25 -4.51 2.11 -10.91
C ASP A 25 -5.36 3.18 -10.25
N LEU A 26 -4.74 4.20 -9.66
CA LEU A 26 -5.47 5.34 -9.13
C LEU A 26 -6.24 6.05 -10.26
N LEU A 27 -5.62 6.21 -11.43
CA LEU A 27 -6.27 6.77 -12.60
C LEU A 27 -7.42 5.88 -13.11
N ALA A 28 -7.22 4.56 -13.17
CA ALA A 28 -8.30 3.64 -13.55
C ALA A 28 -9.49 3.71 -12.58
N ALA A 29 -9.23 3.80 -11.27
CA ALA A 29 -10.28 3.96 -10.26
C ALA A 29 -11.06 5.26 -10.45
N THR A 30 -10.41 6.38 -10.82
CA THR A 30 -11.08 7.66 -11.11
C THR A 30 -12.03 7.61 -12.30
N LEU A 31 -11.83 6.67 -13.24
CA LEU A 31 -12.72 6.48 -14.38
C LEU A 31 -13.95 5.63 -14.03
N GLU A 32 -13.83 4.71 -13.06
CA GLU A 32 -14.91 3.80 -12.65
C GLU A 32 -15.89 4.43 -11.63
N ILE A 33 -15.45 5.46 -10.91
CA ILE A 33 -16.23 6.12 -9.85
C ILE A 33 -16.16 7.63 -10.11
N PRO A 34 -17.27 8.38 -10.15
CA PRO A 34 -17.26 9.82 -10.42
C PRO A 34 -16.76 10.61 -9.21
N PHE A 35 -15.49 10.42 -8.85
CA PHE A 35 -14.80 11.23 -7.87
C PHE A 35 -13.78 12.10 -8.59
N SER A 36 -13.82 13.40 -8.29
CA SER A 36 -12.75 14.30 -8.71
C SER A 36 -11.58 14.15 -7.74
N VAL A 37 -10.38 13.89 -8.26
CA VAL A 37 -9.16 13.85 -7.44
C VAL A 37 -8.93 15.27 -6.89
N PRO A 38 -8.95 15.48 -5.56
CA PRO A 38 -8.71 16.80 -5.00
C PRO A 38 -7.34 17.33 -5.45
N PRO A 39 -7.19 18.62 -5.77
CA PRO A 39 -5.93 19.18 -6.30
C PRO A 39 -4.70 18.90 -5.43
N TYR A 40 -4.88 18.83 -4.11
CA TYR A 40 -3.79 18.52 -3.18
C TYR A 40 -3.26 17.08 -3.37
N MET A 41 -4.10 16.10 -3.72
CA MET A 41 -3.67 14.73 -3.99
C MET A 41 -2.77 14.68 -5.23
N SER A 42 -3.12 15.41 -6.28
CA SER A 42 -2.29 15.53 -7.48
C SER A 42 -0.94 16.18 -7.18
N LEU A 43 -0.91 17.18 -6.30
CA LEU A 43 0.33 17.82 -5.85
C LEU A 43 1.23 16.84 -5.09
N LEU A 44 0.65 16.05 -4.19
CA LEU A 44 1.35 15.01 -3.45
C LEU A 44 1.89 13.92 -4.38
N ALA A 45 1.08 13.42 -5.31
CA ALA A 45 1.49 12.43 -6.29
C ALA A 45 2.68 12.93 -7.12
N ARG A 46 2.64 14.19 -7.58
CA ARG A 46 3.76 14.81 -8.31
C ARG A 46 5.03 14.90 -7.46
N ALA A 47 4.93 15.35 -6.21
CA ALA A 47 6.08 15.43 -5.31
C ALA A 47 6.71 14.05 -5.07
N VAL A 48 5.88 13.03 -4.85
CA VAL A 48 6.32 11.64 -4.68
C VAL A 48 7.01 11.11 -5.95
N ALA A 49 6.42 11.32 -7.12
CA ALA A 49 7.00 10.90 -8.40
C ALA A 49 8.40 11.49 -8.61
N THR A 50 8.57 12.78 -8.31
CA THR A 50 9.86 13.46 -8.42
C THR A 50 10.89 12.87 -7.44
N LEU A 51 10.50 12.64 -6.18
CA LEU A 51 11.39 12.07 -5.17
C LEU A 51 11.83 10.65 -5.54
N GLU A 52 10.92 9.82 -6.06
CA GLU A 52 11.28 8.48 -6.53
C GLU A 52 12.16 8.52 -7.77
N GLY A 53 11.90 9.43 -8.70
CA GLY A 53 12.76 9.68 -9.86
C GLY A 53 14.20 10.04 -9.46
N ILE A 54 14.37 10.85 -8.41
CA ILE A 54 15.70 11.17 -7.86
C ILE A 54 16.32 9.94 -7.19
N ALA A 55 15.55 9.16 -6.43
CA ALA A 55 16.06 7.97 -5.74
C ALA A 55 16.55 6.88 -6.72
N LEU A 56 15.89 6.74 -7.87
CA LEU A 56 16.30 5.83 -8.94
C LEU A 56 17.68 6.15 -9.54
N LEU A 57 18.16 7.39 -9.41
CA LEU A 57 19.52 7.77 -9.82
C LEU A 57 20.59 7.15 -8.92
N GLY A 58 20.28 6.90 -7.65
CA GLY A 58 21.19 6.28 -6.68
C GLY A 58 21.05 4.75 -6.63
N ASP A 59 19.82 4.24 -6.75
CA ASP A 59 19.52 2.80 -6.78
C ASP A 59 18.46 2.53 -7.87
N PRO A 60 18.84 1.93 -9.02
CA PRO A 60 17.91 1.61 -10.10
C PRO A 60 16.80 0.63 -9.73
N GLN A 61 16.94 -0.10 -8.61
CA GLN A 61 15.93 -1.02 -8.09
C GLN A 61 15.10 -0.40 -6.95
N TYR A 62 15.27 0.89 -6.68
CA TYR A 62 14.55 1.58 -5.62
C TYR A 62 13.04 1.55 -5.86
N GLN A 63 12.29 1.23 -4.79
CA GLN A 63 10.84 1.18 -4.81
C GLN A 63 10.31 1.94 -3.59
N MET A 64 9.88 3.19 -3.80
CA MET A 64 9.53 4.09 -2.69
C MET A 64 8.39 3.52 -1.85
N VAL A 65 7.42 2.90 -2.52
CA VAL A 65 6.22 2.35 -1.88
C VAL A 65 6.56 1.15 -1.00
N ALA A 66 7.47 0.28 -1.46
CA ALA A 66 7.92 -0.87 -0.69
C ALA A 66 8.64 -0.43 0.60
N GLN A 67 9.47 0.61 0.51
CA GLN A 67 10.16 1.20 1.68
C GLN A 67 9.20 1.87 2.67
N ALA A 68 8.10 2.46 2.18
CA ALA A 68 7.07 3.06 3.02
C ALA A 68 6.14 2.02 3.69
N TYR A 69 6.08 0.79 3.19
CA TYR A 69 5.15 -0.24 3.64
C TYR A 69 5.17 -0.48 5.16
N PRO A 70 6.33 -0.61 5.84
CA PRO A 70 6.37 -0.84 7.29
C PRO A 70 5.76 0.32 8.09
N PHE A 71 5.94 1.56 7.62
CA PHE A 71 5.36 2.74 8.28
C PHE A 71 3.84 2.75 8.13
N VAL A 72 3.34 2.52 6.91
CA VAL A 72 1.90 2.46 6.63
C VAL A 72 1.24 1.33 7.41
N ALA A 73 1.82 0.13 7.41
CA ALA A 73 1.33 -1.01 8.17
C ALA A 73 1.22 -0.69 9.67
N ARG A 74 2.23 -0.04 10.28
CA ARG A 74 2.18 0.40 11.68
C ARG A 74 1.08 1.43 11.92
N LYS A 75 0.86 2.35 10.99
CA LYS A 75 -0.17 3.39 11.10
C LYS A 75 -1.57 2.80 11.03
N VAL A 76 -1.81 1.87 10.09
CA VAL A 76 -3.07 1.12 9.98
C VAL A 76 -3.33 0.29 11.24
N LEU A 77 -2.31 -0.40 11.77
CA LEU A 77 -2.42 -1.17 13.02
C LEU A 77 -2.66 -0.32 14.28
N ARG A 78 -2.35 0.99 14.24
CA ARG A 78 -2.49 1.90 15.39
C ARG A 78 -3.80 2.69 15.36
N ASN A 79 -4.41 2.85 14.21
CA ASN A 79 -5.58 3.72 14.08
C ASN A 79 -6.85 2.93 14.44
N ASP A 80 -7.53 3.31 15.52
CA ASP A 80 -8.85 2.78 15.92
C ASP A 80 -10.01 3.58 15.28
N SER A 81 -9.78 4.13 14.08
CA SER A 81 -10.88 4.76 13.34
C SER A 81 -11.83 3.69 12.80
N SER A 82 -13.12 4.02 12.69
CA SER A 82 -14.19 3.08 12.32
C SER A 82 -13.96 2.29 11.02
N GLY A 83 -13.07 2.75 10.12
CA GLY A 83 -12.68 2.04 8.89
C GLY A 83 -11.37 1.24 8.96
N ALA A 84 -10.53 1.41 9.98
CA ALA A 84 -9.22 0.75 10.06
C ALA A 84 -9.33 -0.76 10.32
N GLY A 85 -10.32 -1.18 11.11
CA GLY A 85 -10.63 -2.59 11.32
C GLY A 85 -11.21 -3.29 10.08
N GLN A 86 -11.79 -2.51 9.15
CA GLN A 86 -12.31 -3.01 7.88
C GLN A 86 -11.16 -3.16 6.87
N LEU A 87 -10.29 -2.14 6.78
CA LEU A 87 -9.04 -2.22 6.02
C LEU A 87 -8.12 -3.37 6.48
N LEU A 88 -8.00 -3.60 7.79
CA LEU A 88 -7.25 -4.73 8.33
C LEU A 88 -7.86 -6.07 7.94
N ARG A 89 -9.20 -6.17 7.94
CA ARG A 89 -9.91 -7.35 7.45
C ARG A 89 -9.64 -7.56 5.96
N ASP A 90 -9.78 -6.54 5.13
CA ASP A 90 -9.54 -6.62 3.69
C ASP A 90 -8.07 -6.93 3.33
N MET A 91 -7.13 -6.63 4.23
CA MET A 91 -5.73 -7.01 4.07
C MET A 91 -5.44 -8.46 4.49
N LEU A 92 -6.13 -8.95 5.51
CA LEU A 92 -5.93 -10.29 6.10
C LEU A 92 -6.73 -11.37 5.39
N TYR A 93 -7.90 -11.04 4.87
CA TYR A 93 -8.81 -11.97 4.20
C TYR A 93 -8.86 -11.66 2.71
N ASP A 94 -8.94 -12.69 1.88
CA ASP A 94 -9.24 -12.52 0.46
C ASP A 94 -10.75 -12.35 0.22
N SER A 95 -11.15 -12.09 -1.03
CA SER A 95 -12.57 -11.95 -1.40
C SER A 95 -13.38 -13.26 -1.28
N GLN A 96 -12.74 -14.38 -0.96
CA GLN A 96 -13.37 -15.66 -0.65
C GLN A 96 -13.45 -15.91 0.88
N GLY A 97 -13.03 -14.95 1.70
CA GLY A 97 -13.01 -15.04 3.16
C GLY A 97 -11.87 -15.91 3.71
N GLN A 98 -10.90 -16.30 2.89
CA GLN A 98 -9.76 -17.10 3.32
C GLN A 98 -8.67 -16.21 3.91
N LEU A 99 -8.16 -16.63 5.06
CA LEU A 99 -7.06 -15.94 5.72
C LEU A 99 -5.79 -16.06 4.87
N ARG A 100 -5.08 -14.95 4.67
CA ARG A 100 -3.80 -14.89 3.97
C ARG A 100 -2.65 -15.03 4.97
N PRO A 101 -2.11 -16.24 5.22
CA PRO A 101 -1.11 -16.47 6.27
C PRO A 101 0.18 -15.66 6.06
N ALA A 102 0.56 -15.40 4.80
CA ALA A 102 1.72 -14.58 4.46
C ALA A 102 1.58 -13.10 4.88
N ARG A 103 0.35 -12.55 4.86
CA ARG A 103 0.09 -11.17 5.32
C ARG A 103 0.02 -11.11 6.84
N LEU A 104 -0.58 -12.11 7.47
CA LEU A 104 -0.60 -12.23 8.92
C LEU A 104 0.82 -12.33 9.49
N SER A 105 1.69 -13.17 8.91
CA SER A 105 3.07 -13.32 9.37
C SER A 105 3.88 -12.03 9.20
N ALA A 106 3.71 -11.31 8.08
CA ALA A 106 4.32 -9.99 7.87
C ALA A 106 3.88 -8.96 8.93
N LEU A 107 2.58 -8.91 9.27
CA LEU A 107 2.08 -8.00 10.30
C LEU A 107 2.57 -8.37 11.71
N LEU A 108 2.65 -9.67 12.03
CA LEU A 108 3.19 -10.15 13.30
C LEU A 108 4.69 -9.83 13.45
N GLN A 109 5.47 -9.90 12.37
CA GLN A 109 6.87 -9.47 12.38
C GLN A 109 6.99 -7.96 12.65
N VAL A 110 6.15 -7.13 12.03
CA VAL A 110 6.10 -5.69 12.30
C VAL A 110 5.75 -5.40 13.76
N LYS A 111 4.82 -6.16 14.36
CA LYS A 111 4.47 -6.03 15.78
C LYS A 111 5.60 -6.51 16.71
N ARG A 112 6.28 -7.60 16.37
CA ARG A 112 7.41 -8.17 17.15
C ARG A 112 8.68 -7.34 17.11
N ALA A 113 8.97 -6.67 15.98
CA ALA A 113 10.11 -5.76 15.87
C ALA A 113 10.05 -4.62 16.91
N ARG A 114 8.84 -4.26 17.37
CA ARG A 114 8.62 -3.27 18.43
C ARG A 114 8.92 -3.80 19.84
N THR A 115 8.81 -5.10 20.07
CA THR A 115 9.00 -5.71 21.40
C THR A 115 10.47 -5.90 21.75
N ARG A 116 11.37 -5.85 20.76
CA ARG A 116 12.85 -5.93 20.95
C ARG A 116 13.54 -4.58 20.97
N ALA A 117 12.87 -3.50 20.57
CA ALA A 117 13.42 -2.14 20.54
C ALA A 117 13.11 -1.36 21.83
N ARG A 118 12.98 -2.05 22.97
CA ARG A 118 12.66 -1.49 24.27
C ARG A 118 13.52 -2.11 25.34
#